data_AF-A0A7S2CBR1-F1
#
_entry.id   AF-A0A7S2CBR1-F1
#
_cell.length_a   1.000
_cell.length_b   1.000
_cell.length_c   1.000
_cell.angle_alpha   90.00
_cell.angle_beta   90.00
_cell.angle_gamma   90.00
#
_symmetry.space_group_name_H-M   'P 1'
#
loop_
_entity.id
_entity.type
_entity.pdbx_description
1 polymer ?
#
loop_
_entity_poly.entity_id
_entity_poly.type
_entity_poly.pdbx_seq_one_letter_code
_entity_poly.pdbx_strand_id
1 'polypeptide(L)'
;ALGTVDFWTGDHKRNLVLRTNRELERGRLVCQLGVASAEHALAAAKVVEADVDQIDINMGCPKKFSVQGGMGAALLKNQEAAIEIVRTLAQNLSIPVSAKIRLLETQEKTVAFAKVRREASRGNGIK
;
A
#
# COMPACT_ATOMS: atom_id res chain seq x y z
N ALA A 1 -8.49 15.71 -25.04
CA ALA A 1 -7.97 14.60 -24.22
C ALA A 1 -8.69 14.60 -22.87
N LEU A 2 -8.87 13.46 -22.22
CA LEU A 2 -9.67 13.35 -20.97
C LEU A 2 -9.00 13.99 -19.73
N GLY A 3 -7.78 14.53 -19.84
CA GLY A 3 -7.04 15.10 -18.72
C GLY A 3 -6.61 14.07 -17.67
N THR A 4 -6.49 12.80 -18.06
CA THR A 4 -6.21 11.68 -17.15
C THR A 4 -4.82 11.08 -17.35
N VAL A 5 -4.31 10.45 -16.30
CA VAL A 5 -3.15 9.56 -16.34
C VAL A 5 -3.64 8.12 -16.19
N ASP A 6 -3.26 7.28 -17.13
CA ASP A 6 -3.71 5.89 -17.22
C ASP A 6 -2.54 4.92 -16.98
N PHE A 7 -2.69 4.06 -16.00
CA PHE A 7 -1.77 2.97 -15.68
C PHE A 7 -2.27 1.68 -16.30
N TRP A 8 -1.43 1.08 -17.15
CA TRP A 8 -1.74 -0.13 -17.91
C TRP A 8 -0.90 -1.31 -17.44
N THR A 9 -1.39 -2.53 -17.63
CA THR A 9 -0.53 -3.71 -17.49
C THR A 9 0.58 -3.69 -18.54
N GLY A 10 1.77 -4.17 -18.17
CA GLY A 10 2.91 -4.31 -19.08
C GLY A 10 2.85 -5.53 -20.00
N ASP A 11 1.80 -6.36 -19.88
CA ASP A 11 1.59 -7.51 -20.74
C ASP A 11 0.97 -7.11 -22.09
N HIS A 12 0.97 -8.04 -23.04
CA HIS A 12 0.43 -7.84 -24.39
C HIS A 12 -1.06 -7.49 -24.41
N LYS A 13 -1.79 -7.77 -23.32
CA LYS A 13 -3.23 -7.48 -23.21
C LYS A 13 -3.51 -6.02 -22.91
N ARG A 14 -2.54 -5.29 -22.33
CA ARG A 14 -2.64 -3.86 -21.99
C ARG A 14 -3.99 -3.51 -21.36
N ASN A 15 -4.30 -4.14 -20.23
CA ASN A 15 -5.51 -3.83 -19.47
C ASN A 15 -5.30 -2.54 -18.65
N LEU A 16 -6.32 -1.69 -18.60
CA LEU A 16 -6.32 -0.52 -17.73
C LEU A 16 -6.42 -0.97 -16.27
N VAL A 17 -5.45 -0.59 -15.45
CA VAL A 17 -5.36 -0.94 -14.02
C VAL A 17 -5.92 0.19 -13.16
N LEU A 18 -5.50 1.41 -13.45
CA LEU A 18 -5.88 2.62 -12.72
C LEU A 18 -5.93 3.78 -13.69
N ARG A 19 -6.94 4.64 -13.57
CA ARG A 19 -7.01 5.94 -14.23
C ARG A 19 -7.17 6.98 -13.16
N THR A 20 -6.39 8.06 -13.25
CA THR A 20 -6.45 9.17 -12.30
C THR A 20 -6.75 10.46 -13.04
N ASN A 21 -7.40 11.40 -12.37
CA ASN A 21 -7.63 12.75 -12.84
C ASN A 21 -7.27 13.73 -11.73
N ARG A 22 -6.08 14.36 -11.82
CA ARG A 22 -5.58 15.26 -10.79
C ARG A 22 -6.36 16.56 -10.67
N GLU A 23 -7.10 17.00 -11.69
CA GLU A 23 -7.97 18.16 -11.56
C GLU A 23 -9.18 17.83 -10.68
N LEU A 24 -9.71 16.62 -10.81
CA LEU A 24 -10.90 16.18 -10.08
C LEU A 24 -10.57 15.55 -8.73
N GLU A 25 -9.40 14.94 -8.53
CA GLU A 25 -9.16 14.04 -7.39
C GLU A 25 -8.10 14.52 -6.41
N ARG A 26 -7.39 15.62 -6.71
CA ARG A 26 -6.31 16.16 -5.87
C ARG A 26 -6.75 16.36 -4.42
N GLY A 27 -5.89 15.93 -3.50
CA GLY A 27 -6.11 15.95 -2.06
C GLY A 27 -7.00 14.82 -1.52
N ARG A 28 -7.41 13.86 -2.37
CA ARG A 28 -8.41 12.83 -1.98
C ARG A 28 -8.07 11.41 -2.45
N LEU A 29 -7.21 11.24 -3.45
CA LEU A 29 -7.01 9.94 -4.06
C LEU A 29 -6.00 9.09 -3.29
N VAL A 30 -6.46 7.95 -2.77
CA VAL A 30 -5.61 6.96 -2.09
C VAL A 30 -5.47 5.73 -2.99
N CYS A 31 -4.24 5.39 -3.39
CA CYS A 31 -3.98 4.15 -4.13
C CYS A 31 -3.73 3.00 -3.14
N GLN A 32 -4.60 1.99 -3.13
CA GLN A 32 -4.39 0.80 -2.31
C GLN A 32 -3.65 -0.29 -3.11
N LEU A 33 -2.50 -0.73 -2.59
CA LEU A 33 -1.66 -1.75 -3.20
C LEU A 33 -1.81 -3.10 -2.48
N GLY A 34 -1.86 -4.19 -3.26
CA GLY A 34 -1.68 -5.56 -2.79
C GLY A 34 -0.25 -6.01 -3.08
N VAL A 35 0.55 -6.21 -2.04
CA VAL A 35 2.01 -6.45 -2.15
C VAL A 35 2.46 -7.45 -1.10
N ALA A 36 3.55 -8.16 -1.37
CA ALA A 36 4.08 -9.21 -0.51
C ALA A 36 5.50 -8.94 0.02
N SER A 37 6.21 -7.95 -0.54
CA SER A 37 7.57 -7.56 -0.13
C SER A 37 7.77 -6.06 -0.21
N ALA A 38 8.72 -5.54 0.55
CA ALA A 38 9.06 -4.12 0.58
C ALA A 38 9.59 -3.61 -0.77
N GLU A 39 10.38 -4.43 -1.47
CA GLU A 39 10.90 -4.13 -2.81
C GLU A 39 9.77 -3.89 -3.81
N HIS A 40 8.85 -4.85 -3.96
CA HIS A 40 7.71 -4.71 -4.87
C HIS A 40 6.77 -3.58 -4.45
N ALA A 41 6.60 -3.36 -3.15
CA ALA A 41 5.81 -2.25 -2.64
C ALA A 41 6.38 -0.91 -3.07
N LEU A 42 7.69 -0.69 -2.89
CA LEU A 42 8.34 0.56 -3.26
C LEU A 42 8.31 0.77 -4.77
N ALA A 43 8.61 -0.27 -5.56
CA ALA A 43 8.56 -0.19 -7.01
C ALA A 43 7.15 0.20 -7.51
N ALA A 44 6.10 -0.47 -7.02
CA ALA A 44 4.72 -0.16 -7.39
C ALA A 44 4.28 1.23 -6.93
N ALA A 45 4.64 1.65 -5.71
CA ALA A 45 4.29 2.96 -5.19
C ALA A 45 4.96 4.09 -5.98
N LYS A 46 6.24 3.93 -6.36
CA LYS A 46 6.98 4.93 -7.15
C LYS A 46 6.37 5.16 -8.54
N VAL A 47 5.73 4.15 -9.13
CA VAL A 47 5.03 4.29 -10.41
C VAL A 47 3.86 5.27 -10.31
N VAL A 48 3.11 5.26 -9.20
CA VAL A 48 1.88 6.04 -9.05
C VAL A 48 2.02 7.29 -8.18
N GLU A 49 3.16 7.47 -7.50
CA GLU A 49 3.37 8.47 -6.44
C GLU A 49 2.98 9.91 -6.86
N ALA A 50 3.31 10.31 -8.09
CA ALA A 50 3.01 11.66 -8.59
C ALA A 50 1.51 11.89 -8.88
N ASP A 51 0.74 10.82 -9.00
CA ASP A 51 -0.64 10.83 -9.49
C ASP A 51 -1.67 10.53 -8.38
N VAL A 52 -1.21 10.25 -7.17
CA VAL A 52 -2.07 10.02 -6.00
C VAL A 52 -1.65 10.88 -4.80
N ASP A 53 -2.52 10.97 -3.81
CA ASP A 53 -2.29 11.77 -2.60
C ASP A 53 -1.78 10.93 -1.43
N GLN A 54 -1.94 9.60 -1.50
CA GLN A 54 -1.54 8.66 -0.46
C GLN A 54 -1.42 7.23 -1.01
N ILE A 55 -0.51 6.45 -0.41
CA ILE A 55 -0.44 4.99 -0.61
C ILE A 55 -1.07 4.27 0.58
N ASP A 56 -1.92 3.27 0.32
CA ASP A 56 -2.45 2.35 1.33
C ASP A 56 -2.01 0.92 1.02
N ILE A 57 -1.64 0.16 2.05
CA ILE A 57 -1.29 -1.25 1.90
C ILE A 57 -2.44 -2.14 2.35
N ASN A 58 -2.92 -3.00 1.45
CA ASN A 58 -3.93 -3.99 1.78
C ASN A 58 -3.30 -5.13 2.59
N MET A 59 -3.56 -5.13 3.89
CA MET A 59 -3.16 -6.18 4.82
C MET A 59 -4.39 -6.99 5.29
N GLY A 60 -5.46 -7.03 4.49
CA GLY A 60 -6.75 -7.57 4.95
C GLY A 60 -7.48 -8.50 3.97
N CYS A 61 -7.06 -8.61 2.71
CA CYS A 61 -7.73 -9.48 1.75
C CYS A 61 -7.56 -10.96 2.11
N PRO A 62 -8.65 -11.73 2.33
CA PRO A 62 -8.57 -13.15 2.68
C PRO A 62 -8.65 -14.08 1.47
N LYS A 63 -8.81 -13.54 0.24
CA LYS A 63 -8.98 -14.37 -0.97
C LYS A 63 -7.74 -15.23 -1.20
N LYS A 64 -7.96 -16.48 -1.63
CA LYS A 64 -6.89 -17.49 -1.79
C LYS A 64 -5.69 -16.98 -2.60
N PHE A 65 -5.92 -16.34 -3.74
CA PHE A 65 -4.83 -15.80 -4.58
C PHE A 65 -3.96 -14.77 -3.84
N SER A 66 -4.57 -13.94 -2.99
CA SER A 66 -3.85 -12.93 -2.20
C SER A 66 -3.01 -13.60 -1.12
N VAL A 67 -3.63 -14.52 -0.36
CA VAL A 67 -2.97 -15.20 0.76
C VAL A 67 -1.84 -16.11 0.28
N GLN A 68 -2.07 -16.87 -0.79
CA GLN A 68 -1.04 -17.73 -1.41
C GLN A 68 0.10 -16.91 -2.00
N GLY A 69 -0.17 -15.70 -2.50
CA GLY A 69 0.85 -14.76 -2.94
C GLY A 69 1.55 -14.01 -1.82
N GLY A 70 1.31 -14.31 -0.54
CA GLY A 70 1.92 -13.61 0.60
C GLY A 70 1.37 -12.19 0.86
N MET A 71 0.27 -11.81 0.20
CA MET A 71 -0.35 -10.49 0.28
C MET A 71 -1.59 -10.49 1.17
N GLY A 72 -2.14 -9.31 1.47
CA GLY A 72 -3.42 -9.20 2.15
C GLY A 72 -3.34 -9.72 3.58
N ALA A 73 -4.29 -10.57 3.98
CA ALA A 73 -4.34 -11.09 5.35
C ALA A 73 -3.14 -12.00 5.71
N ALA A 74 -2.35 -12.46 4.74
CA ALA A 74 -1.11 -13.19 5.01
C ALA A 74 -0.06 -12.32 5.72
N LEU A 75 -0.03 -11.01 5.45
CA LEU A 75 0.85 -10.05 6.11
C LEU A 75 0.55 -9.91 7.62
N LEU A 76 -0.68 -10.18 8.05
CA LEU A 76 -1.01 -10.18 9.48
C LEU A 76 -0.46 -11.41 10.23
N LYS A 77 -0.15 -12.48 9.50
CA LYS A 77 0.56 -13.66 10.02
C LYS A 77 2.07 -13.45 9.98
N ASN A 78 2.58 -12.79 8.93
CA ASN A 78 3.97 -12.38 8.81
C ASN A 78 4.13 -10.88 9.08
N GLN A 79 4.07 -10.51 10.36
CA GLN A 79 4.10 -9.10 10.77
C GLN A 79 5.44 -8.43 10.49
N GLU A 80 6.54 -9.19 10.45
CA GLU A 80 7.86 -8.65 10.10
C GLU A 80 7.86 -8.07 8.68
N ALA A 81 7.38 -8.84 7.70
CA ALA A 81 7.23 -8.38 6.33
C ALA A 81 6.27 -7.18 6.23
N ALA A 82 5.17 -7.19 6.98
CA ALA A 82 4.21 -6.08 7.00
C ALA A 82 4.86 -4.78 7.49
N ILE A 83 5.65 -4.86 8.56
CA ILE A 83 6.36 -3.72 9.14
C ILE A 83 7.49 -3.25 8.23
N GLU A 84 8.22 -4.16 7.60
CA GLU A 84 9.25 -3.82 6.61
C GLU A 84 8.66 -3.04 5.43
N ILE A 85 7.54 -3.50 4.86
CA ILE A 85 6.83 -2.79 3.79
C ILE A 85 6.49 -1.36 4.23
N VAL A 86 5.84 -1.19 5.39
CA VAL A 86 5.42 0.13 5.87
C VAL A 86 6.63 1.05 6.08
N ARG A 87 7.70 0.54 6.70
CA ARG A 87 8.92 1.31 6.97
C ARG A 87 9.58 1.77 5.69
N THR A 88 9.76 0.86 4.72
CA THR A 88 10.41 1.16 3.45
C THR A 88 9.63 2.22 2.68
N LEU A 89 8.29 2.12 2.62
CA LEU A 89 7.47 3.12 1.95
C LEU A 89 7.54 4.48 2.66
N ALA A 90 7.39 4.50 3.98
CA ALA A 90 7.43 5.75 4.75
C ALA A 90 8.77 6.48 4.68
N GLN A 91 9.87 5.76 4.44
CA GLN A 91 11.22 6.35 4.29
C GLN A 91 11.50 6.87 2.87
N ASN A 92 10.80 6.36 1.85
CA ASN A 92 11.16 6.61 0.46
C ASN A 92 10.09 7.34 -0.35
N LEU A 93 8.89 7.54 0.19
CA LEU A 93 7.81 8.30 -0.45
C LEU A 93 7.66 9.69 0.16
N SER A 94 7.29 10.64 -0.69
CA SER A 94 6.96 12.03 -0.33
C SER A 94 5.52 12.20 0.15
N ILE A 95 4.65 11.22 -0.13
CA ILE A 95 3.24 11.18 0.25
C ILE A 95 3.01 10.23 1.45
N PRO A 96 1.94 10.43 2.24
CA PRO A 96 1.64 9.57 3.39
C PRO A 96 1.41 8.10 3.01
N VAL A 97 1.62 7.24 4.01
CA VAL A 97 1.41 5.79 3.90
C VAL A 97 0.45 5.32 4.99
N SER A 98 -0.58 4.58 4.61
CA SER A 98 -1.49 3.87 5.52
C SER A 98 -1.51 2.36 5.26
N ALA A 99 -2.21 1.63 6.14
CA ALA A 99 -2.51 0.23 5.90
C ALA A 99 -3.93 -0.09 6.37
N LYS A 100 -4.66 -0.83 5.53
CA LYS A 100 -5.96 -1.38 5.87
C LYS A 100 -5.81 -2.81 6.37
N ILE A 101 -6.21 -3.06 7.63
CA ILE A 101 -6.03 -4.35 8.31
C ILE A 101 -7.37 -5.03 8.62
N ARG A 102 -7.31 -6.28 9.10
CA ARG A 102 -8.38 -6.97 9.84
C ARG A 102 -8.00 -7.04 11.32
N LEU A 103 -8.97 -7.39 12.16
CA LEU A 103 -8.70 -7.78 13.54
C LEU A 103 -7.86 -9.07 13.55
N LEU A 104 -6.90 -9.13 14.48
CA LEU A 104 -6.19 -10.34 14.85
C LEU A 104 -7.04 -11.16 15.84
N GLU A 105 -6.55 -12.33 16.23
CA GLU A 105 -7.24 -13.26 17.15
C GLU A 105 -7.74 -12.60 18.44
N THR A 106 -7.04 -11.57 18.93
CA THR A 106 -7.46 -10.80 20.10
C THR A 106 -7.33 -9.29 19.85
N GLN A 107 -8.05 -8.51 20.66
CA GLN A 107 -7.96 -7.05 20.63
C GLN A 107 -6.55 -6.57 21.00
N GLU A 108 -5.91 -7.21 21.98
CA GLU A 108 -4.55 -6.88 22.44
C GLU A 108 -3.54 -7.06 21.31
N LYS A 109 -3.60 -8.20 20.59
CA LYS A 109 -2.76 -8.45 19.42
C LYS A 109 -3.00 -7.39 18.34
N THR A 110 -4.27 -7.06 18.08
CA THR A 110 -4.65 -6.03 17.10
C THR A 110 -4.05 -4.67 17.45
N VAL A 111 -4.20 -4.24 18.72
CA VAL A 111 -3.68 -2.96 19.21
C VAL A 111 -2.15 -2.94 19.21
N ALA A 112 -1.50 -4.04 19.60
CA ALA A 112 -0.04 -4.16 19.58
C ALA A 112 0.50 -3.98 18.16
N PHE A 113 -0.06 -4.70 17.18
CA PHE A 113 0.32 -4.56 15.78
C PHE A 113 0.08 -3.14 15.26
N ALA A 114 -1.07 -2.53 15.56
CA ALA A 114 -1.39 -1.18 15.13
C ALA A 114 -0.39 -0.13 15.68
N LYS A 115 0.11 -0.30 16.91
CA LYS A 115 1.13 0.57 17.52
C LYS A 115 2.47 0.46 16.80
N VAL A 116 2.98 -0.76 16.63
CA VAL A 116 4.27 -1.01 15.94
C VAL A 116 4.22 -0.51 14.49
N ARG A 117 3.12 -0.77 13.78
CA ARG A 117 2.90 -0.26 12.43
C ARG A 117 2.87 1.27 12.37
N ARG A 118 2.24 1.93 13.35
CA ARG A 118 2.22 3.40 13.44
C ARG A 118 3.62 3.97 13.63
N GLU A 119 4.46 3.32 14.44
CA GLU A 119 5.85 3.72 14.64
C GLU A 119 6.66 3.54 13.34
N ALA A 120 6.50 2.43 12.64
CA ALA A 120 7.13 2.22 11.34
C ALA A 120 6.75 3.27 10.28
N SER A 121 5.51 3.80 10.33
CA SER A 121 5.04 4.84 9.39
C SER A 121 5.54 6.26 9.67
N ARG A 122 6.28 6.50 10.77
CA ARG A 122 6.71 7.86 11.13
C ARG A 122 7.93 8.37 10.34
N GLY A 123 8.66 7.50 9.64
CA GLY A 123 9.92 7.86 8.98
C GLY A 123 10.97 8.40 9.97
N ASN A 124 12.20 8.61 9.52
CA ASN A 124 13.28 9.15 10.36
C ASN A 124 13.20 10.69 10.52
N GLY A 125 12.01 11.25 10.77
CA GLY A 125 11.89 12.66 11.17
C GLY A 125 12.45 13.72 10.21
N ILE A 126 12.66 13.40 8.94
CA ILE A 126 13.02 14.39 7.91
C ILE A 126 11.81 14.53 6.98
N LYS A 127 11.06 15.61 7.20
CA LYS A 127 10.24 16.24 6.17
C LYS A 127 10.86 17.59 5.86
#